data_AF-A0A453KZ08-F1
#
_entry.id   AF-A0A453KZ08-F1
#
_cell.length_a   1.000
_cell.length_b   1.000
_cell.length_c   1.000
_cell.angle_alpha   90.00
_cell.angle_beta   90.00
_cell.angle_gamma   90.00
#
_symmetry.space_group_name_H-M   'P 1'
#
loop_
_entity.id
_entity.type
_entity.pdbx_description
1 polymer ?
#
loop_
_entity_poly.entity_id
_entity_poly.type
_entity_poly.pdbx_seq_one_letter_code
_entity_poly.pdbx_strand_id
1 'polypeptide(L)'
;AVGLRDHLEVITNGRYKSVLHRVVAQADGNRMSIASFYNPASDAVIFPAPALAEAEAAGGAYPRFVFEDYMKLYVRHKFEDKEPRFEAFKSMESQSTKLIATA
;
A
#
# COMPACT_ATOMS: atom_id res chain seq x y z
N ALA A 1 -19.01 -0.73 7.94
CA ALA A 1 -17.72 -0.10 8.30
C ALA A 1 -16.93 0.11 7.02
N VAL A 2 -16.24 1.23 6.88
CA VAL A 2 -15.37 1.53 5.73
C VAL A 2 -13.94 1.63 6.22
N GLY A 3 -13.01 0.94 5.54
CA GLY A 3 -11.60 0.94 5.85
C GLY A 3 -10.78 1.25 4.61
N LEU A 4 -9.73 2.06 4.78
CA LEU A 4 -8.82 2.43 3.71
C LEU A 4 -7.67 1.41 3.61
N ARG A 5 -7.16 1.24 2.40
CA ARG A 5 -6.13 0.23 2.05
C ARG A 5 -4.83 0.93 1.66
N ASP A 6 -3.75 0.15 1.64
CA ASP A 6 -2.39 0.62 1.39
C ASP A 6 -2.25 1.43 0.10
N HIS A 7 -2.99 1.10 -0.97
CA HIS A 7 -2.94 1.87 -2.22
C HIS A 7 -3.49 3.31 -2.06
N LEU A 8 -4.51 3.54 -1.23
CA LEU A 8 -5.02 4.89 -0.95
C LEU A 8 -4.04 5.67 -0.07
N GLU A 9 -3.34 5.01 0.84
CA GLU A 9 -2.27 5.63 1.60
C GLU A 9 -1.16 6.15 0.69
N VAL A 10 -0.73 5.33 -0.27
CA VAL A 10 0.27 5.73 -1.28
C VAL A 10 -0.23 6.91 -2.11
N ILE A 11 -1.44 6.82 -2.67
CA ILE A 11 -2.02 7.89 -3.53
C ILE A 11 -2.14 9.22 -2.77
N THR A 12 -2.49 9.16 -1.48
CA THR A 12 -2.65 10.35 -0.64
C THR A 12 -1.36 10.81 0.01
N ASN A 13 -0.22 10.22 -0.36
CA ASN A 13 1.09 10.51 0.21
C ASN A 13 1.14 10.39 1.74
N GLY A 14 0.39 9.45 2.31
CA GLY A 14 0.35 9.19 3.75
C GLY A 14 -0.67 10.02 4.54
N ARG A 15 -1.36 10.97 3.90
CA ARG A 15 -2.45 11.73 4.54
C ARG A 15 -3.54 10.82 5.09
N TYR A 16 -3.90 9.76 4.35
CA TYR A 16 -4.85 8.75 4.80
C TYR A 16 -4.19 7.39 4.96
N LYS A 17 -3.78 7.08 6.19
CA LYS A 17 -3.10 5.82 6.50
C LYS A 17 -4.07 4.63 6.56
N SER A 18 -3.66 3.51 5.98
CA SER A 18 -4.28 2.21 6.22
C SER A 18 -3.95 1.74 7.64
N VAL A 19 -4.97 1.24 8.33
CA VAL A 19 -4.86 0.89 9.76
C VAL A 19 -4.90 -0.62 9.99
N LEU A 20 -4.08 -1.06 10.94
CA LEU A 20 -4.10 -2.45 11.41
C LEU A 20 -5.46 -2.74 12.04
N HIS A 21 -6.06 -3.86 11.68
CA HIS A 21 -7.33 -4.32 12.25
C HIS A 21 -7.28 -5.82 12.49
N ARG A 22 -7.97 -6.28 13.53
CA ARG A 22 -8.15 -7.69 13.86
C ARG A 22 -9.59 -7.94 14.32
N VAL A 23 -10.03 -9.19 14.18
CA VAL A 23 -11.28 -9.68 14.76
C VAL A 23 -10.91 -10.65 15.87
N VAL A 24 -11.53 -10.49 17.04
CA VAL A 24 -11.29 -11.35 18.21
C VAL A 24 -12.46 -12.32 18.34
N ALA A 25 -12.14 -13.60 18.55
CA ALA A 25 -13.16 -14.63 18.79
C ALA A 25 -13.80 -14.45 20.18
N GLN A 26 -15.08 -14.79 20.30
CA GLN A 26 -15.82 -14.79 21.56
C GLN A 26 -16.23 -16.23 21.90
N ALA A 27 -16.30 -16.55 23.20
CA ALA A 27 -16.68 -17.89 23.67
C ALA A 27 -18.12 -18.24 23.30
N ASP A 28 -19.01 -17.25 23.35
CA ASP A 28 -20.42 -17.37 23.00
C ASP A 28 -20.78 -16.39 21.87
N GLY A 29 -21.53 -16.88 20.88
CA GLY A 29 -22.03 -16.09 19.75
C GLY A 29 -21.32 -16.37 18.42
N ASN A 30 -22.03 -16.10 17.32
CA ASN A 30 -21.52 -16.27 15.95
C ASN A 30 -21.61 -14.94 15.20
N ARG A 31 -20.45 -14.34 14.91
CA ARG A 31 -20.36 -13.09 14.15
C ARG A 31 -20.20 -13.38 12.66
N MET A 32 -21.23 -13.07 11.87
CA MET A 32 -21.14 -13.06 10.41
C MET A 32 -20.60 -11.72 9.88
N SER A 33 -19.77 -11.77 8.84
CA SER A 33 -19.24 -10.58 8.16
C SER A 33 -19.09 -10.84 6.66
N ILE A 34 -19.65 -9.97 5.84
CA ILE A 34 -19.47 -9.95 4.39
C ILE A 34 -18.61 -8.73 4.07
N ALA A 35 -17.42 -8.95 3.52
CA ALA A 35 -16.47 -7.89 3.19
C ALA A 35 -16.28 -7.78 1.68
N SER A 36 -16.54 -6.60 1.14
CA SER A 36 -16.29 -6.26 -0.26
C SER A 36 -15.03 -5.38 -0.36
N PHE A 37 -14.19 -5.65 -1.35
CA PHE A 37 -12.96 -4.90 -1.59
C PHE A 37 -13.01 -4.28 -2.99
N TYR A 38 -12.97 -2.96 -3.05
CA TYR A 38 -12.79 -2.22 -4.30
C TYR A 38 -11.29 -1.96 -4.47
N ASN A 39 -10.65 -2.74 -5.35
CA ASN A 39 -9.21 -2.64 -5.59
C ASN A 39 -8.94 -2.01 -6.97
N PRO A 40 -7.76 -1.41 -7.17
CA PRO A 40 -7.29 -1.03 -8.50
C PRO A 40 -7.26 -2.21 -9.48
N ALA A 41 -7.23 -1.89 -10.79
CA ALA A 41 -6.93 -2.88 -11.83
C ALA A 41 -5.52 -3.48 -11.61
N SER A 42 -5.30 -4.72 -12.05
CA SER A 42 -4.02 -5.42 -11.84
C SER A 42 -2.82 -4.66 -12.41
N ASP A 43 -2.98 -4.08 -13.60
CA ASP A 43 -1.98 -3.30 -14.32
C ASP A 43 -1.92 -1.83 -13.91
N ALA A 44 -2.77 -1.40 -12.96
CA ALA A 44 -2.79 -0.02 -12.51
C ALA A 44 -1.47 0.37 -11.85
N VAL A 45 -0.92 1.53 -12.24
CA VAL A 45 0.27 2.10 -11.62
C VAL A 45 -0.13 3.02 -10.46
N ILE A 46 0.36 2.70 -9.27
CA ILE A 46 0.07 3.40 -8.02
C ILE A 46 1.28 4.26 -7.66
N PHE A 47 1.02 5.54 -7.33
CA PHE A 47 2.03 6.51 -6.91
C PHE A 47 1.34 7.69 -6.20
N PRO A 48 2.09 8.50 -5.43
CA PRO A 48 1.56 9.73 -4.81
C PRO A 48 0.94 10.68 -5.83
N ALA A 49 -0.29 11.14 -5.57
CA ALA A 49 -0.92 12.14 -6.41
C ALA A 49 -0.10 13.44 -6.38
N PRO A 50 0.29 14.03 -7.53
CA PRO A 50 1.18 15.19 -7.56
C PRO A 50 0.66 16.38 -6.72
N ALA A 51 -0.65 16.65 -6.80
CA ALA A 51 -1.29 17.72 -6.04
C ALA A 51 -1.26 17.52 -4.50
N LEU A 52 -0.99 16.29 -4.03
CA LEU A 52 -0.88 15.95 -2.62
C LEU A 52 0.57 15.76 -2.18
N ALA A 53 1.51 15.55 -3.11
CA ALA A 53 2.93 15.38 -2.84
C ALA A 53 3.62 16.69 -2.43
N GLU A 54 3.20 17.82 -3.00
CA GLU A 54 3.78 19.15 -2.72
C GLU A 54 3.39 19.72 -1.35
N ALA A 55 2.23 19.31 -0.81
CA ALA A 55 1.70 19.82 0.46
C ALA A 55 2.32 19.14 1.70
N GLU A 56 2.87 17.93 1.57
CA GLU A 56 3.37 17.11 2.68
C GLU A 56 4.82 16.64 2.43
N ALA A 57 5.75 17.60 2.34
CA ALA A 57 7.18 17.33 2.18
C ALA A 57 7.87 16.68 3.41
N ALA A 58 7.12 16.37 4.49
CA ALA A 58 7.69 15.91 5.76
C ALA A 58 7.83 14.38 5.89
N GLY A 59 7.20 13.58 5.02
CA GLY A 59 7.03 12.12 5.23
C GLY A 59 7.95 11.18 4.44
N GLY A 60 8.77 11.69 3.52
CA GLY A 60 9.46 10.87 2.52
C GLY A 60 8.50 10.33 1.44
N ALA A 61 8.98 10.20 0.21
CA ALA A 61 8.13 9.79 -0.91
C ALA A 61 7.70 8.32 -0.79
N TYR A 62 6.40 8.03 -0.89
CA TYR A 62 5.92 6.66 -1.13
C TYR A 62 6.34 6.18 -2.54
N PRO A 63 6.53 4.86 -2.75
CA PRO A 63 7.04 4.32 -4.01
C PRO A 63 6.04 4.41 -5.17
N ARG A 64 6.56 4.31 -6.39
CA ARG A 64 5.77 4.01 -7.60
C ARG A 64 5.82 2.51 -7.92
N PHE A 65 4.68 1.87 -8.13
CA PHE A 65 4.61 0.43 -8.44
C PHE A 65 3.34 0.03 -9.20
N VAL A 66 3.35 -1.16 -9.80
CA VAL A 66 2.16 -1.81 -10.39
C VAL A 66 1.39 -2.57 -9.31
N PHE A 67 0.07 -2.41 -9.26
CA PHE A 67 -0.76 -2.97 -8.19
C PHE A 67 -0.65 -4.50 -8.06
N GLU A 68 -0.60 -5.24 -9.18
CA GLU A 68 -0.42 -6.69 -9.15
C GLU A 68 0.88 -7.12 -8.47
N ASP A 69 1.98 -6.41 -8.70
CA ASP A 69 3.27 -6.72 -8.08
C ASP A 69 3.24 -6.47 -6.57
N TYR A 70 2.59 -5.38 -6.14
CA TYR A 70 2.30 -5.16 -4.72
C TYR A 70 1.50 -6.31 -4.11
N MET A 71 0.47 -6.79 -4.82
CA MET A 71 -0.36 -7.89 -4.33
C MET A 71 0.43 -9.20 -4.21
N LYS A 72 1.37 -9.49 -5.13
CA LYS A 72 2.27 -10.66 -5.05
C LYS A 72 3.15 -10.62 -3.80
N LEU A 73 3.63 -9.44 -3.40
CA LEU A 73 4.38 -9.26 -2.15
C LEU A 73 3.45 -9.35 -0.93
N TYR A 74 2.31 -8.65 -0.98
CA TYR A 74 1.34 -8.57 0.11
C TYR A 74 0.84 -9.94 0.55
N VAL A 75 0.51 -10.85 -0.38
CA VAL A 75 -0.01 -12.18 0.00
C VAL A 75 1.00 -13.02 0.79
N ARG A 76 2.30 -12.77 0.60
CA ARG A 76 3.38 -13.46 1.32
C ARG A 76 3.63 -12.87 2.71
N HIS A 77 3.47 -11.55 2.84
CA HIS A 77 3.83 -10.79 4.05
C HIS A 77 2.61 -10.11 4.70
N LYS A 78 1.40 -10.66 4.52
CA LYS A 78 0.13 -10.02 4.90
C LYS A 78 0.03 -9.66 6.38
N PHE A 79 0.61 -10.50 7.25
CA PHE A 79 0.53 -10.37 8.70
C PHE A 79 1.80 -9.77 9.33
N GLU A 80 2.77 -9.38 8.49
CA GLU A 80 3.97 -8.66 8.89
C GLU A 80 3.73 -7.15 8.81
N ASP A 81 4.70 -6.39 9.31
CA ASP A 81 4.69 -4.92 9.27
C ASP A 81 4.52 -4.40 7.85
N LYS A 82 3.85 -3.25 7.73
CA LYS A 82 3.46 -2.69 6.43
C LYS A 82 4.60 -1.96 5.76
N GLU A 83 5.36 -1.22 6.54
CA GLU A 83 6.42 -0.33 6.12
C GLU A 83 7.47 -1.06 5.24
N PRO A 84 7.95 -2.27 5.59
CA PRO A 84 8.87 -3.03 4.74
C PRO A 84 8.35 -3.30 3.32
N ARG A 85 7.02 -3.43 3.13
CA ARG A 85 6.44 -3.63 1.79
C ARG A 85 6.64 -2.39 0.92
N PHE A 86 6.46 -1.19 1.47
CA PHE A 86 6.71 0.05 0.73
C PHE A 86 8.20 0.25 0.45
N GLU A 87 9.06 -0.04 1.42
CA GLU A 87 10.51 0.08 1.25
C GLU A 87 11.07 -0.88 0.18
N ALA A 88 10.52 -2.08 0.07
CA ALA A 88 10.85 -3.02 -1.01
C ALA A 88 10.65 -2.37 -2.39
N PHE A 89 9.50 -1.74 -2.64
CA PHE A 89 9.23 -1.08 -3.92
C PHE A 89 10.06 0.18 -4.15
N LYS A 90 10.40 0.96 -3.10
CA LYS A 90 11.32 2.09 -3.23
C LYS A 90 12.72 1.63 -3.67
N SER A 91 13.20 0.53 -3.10
CA SER A 91 14.51 -0.03 -3.46
C SER A 91 14.55 -0.51 -4.91
N MET A 92 13.48 -1.16 -5.39
CA MET A 92 13.35 -1.63 -6.77
C MET A 92 13.32 -0.46 -7.76
N GLU A 93 12.59 0.61 -7.44
CA GLU A 93 12.53 1.84 -8.24
C GLU A 93 13.92 2.49 -8.36
N SER A 94 14.62 2.68 -7.24
CA SER A 94 15.97 3.26 -7.24
C SER A 94 16.97 2.44 -8.06
N GLN A 95 16.91 1.11 -7.99
CA GLN A 95 17.77 0.24 -8.79
C GLN A 95 17.50 0.39 -10.29
N SER A 96 16.22 0.45 -10.69
CA SER A 96 15.82 0.66 -12.08
C SER A 96 16.33 2.01 -12.62
N THR A 97 16.17 3.10 -11.86
CA THR A 97 16.68 4.42 -12.26
C THR A 97 18.21 4.44 -12.41
N LYS A 98 18.93 3.77 -11.49
CA LYS A 98 20.41 3.67 -11.56
C LYS A 98 20.87 2.92 -12.81
N LEU A 99 20.24 1.79 -13.14
CA LEU A 99 20.54 1.02 -14.34
C LEU A 99 20.39 1.85 -15.62
N ILE A 100 19.32 2.65 -15.72
CA ILE A 100 19.08 3.54 -16.87
C ILE A 100 20.12 4.66 -16.93
N ALA A 101 20.52 5.23 -15.80
CA ALA A 101 21.47 6.35 -15.77
C ALA A 101 22.93 5.96 -16.11
N THR A 102 23.26 4.67 -16.06
CA THR A 102 24.59 4.14 -16.40
C THR A 102 24.70 3.59 -17.84
N ALA A 103 23.63 3.63 -18.63
CA ALA A 103 23.59 3.22 -20.04
C ALA A 103 23.69 4.44 -20.96
#